data_AF-A0A967HPR2-F1
#
_entry.id   AF-A0A967HPR2-F1
#
_cell.length_a   1.000
_cell.length_b   1.000
_cell.length_c   1.000
_cell.angle_alpha   90.00
_cell.angle_beta   90.00
_cell.angle_gamma   90.00
#
_symmetry.space_group_name_H-M   'P 1'
#
loop_
_entity.id
_entity.type
_entity.pdbx_description
1 polymer ?
#
loop_
_entity_poly.entity_id
_entity_poly.type
_entity_poly.pdbx_seq_one_letter_code
_entity_poly.pdbx_strand_id
1 'polypeptide(L)'
;AAFTASKEEDRELRTMATEFGARRDLVVKYLQKHLPGTDFVEPEGAFYLFFRADRWYDDARPDSVALCKALIEEAEVALVPGSAF
;
A
#
# COMPACT_ATOMS: atom_id res chain seq x y z
N ALA A 1 21.65 -0.23 25.59
CA ALA A 1 22.44 -0.84 24.50
C ALA A 1 21.79 -0.45 23.19
N ALA A 2 22.53 0.18 22.27
CA ALA A 2 22.03 0.41 20.91
C ALA A 2 22.25 -0.89 20.12
N PHE A 3 21.20 -1.42 19.51
CA PHE A 3 21.30 -2.60 18.65
C PHE A 3 22.00 -2.19 17.36
N THR A 4 23.30 -2.46 17.25
CA THR A 4 24.04 -2.31 15.99
C THR A 4 23.89 -3.58 15.18
N ALA A 5 23.24 -3.46 14.03
CA ALA A 5 23.21 -4.50 13.02
C ALA A 5 24.64 -4.88 12.59
N SER A 6 24.85 -6.16 12.37
CA SER A 6 26.02 -6.70 11.70
C SER A 6 26.10 -6.18 10.26
N LYS A 7 27.29 -6.28 9.66
CA LYS A 7 27.51 -5.89 8.25
C LYS A 7 26.64 -6.69 7.28
N GLU A 8 26.26 -7.90 7.65
CA GLU A 8 25.40 -8.77 6.84
C GLU A 8 23.94 -8.31 6.91
N GLU A 9 23.43 -8.06 8.12
CA GLU A 9 22.10 -7.48 8.33
C GLU A 9 21.96 -6.11 7.63
N ASP A 10 22.98 -5.24 7.69
CA ASP A 10 22.99 -3.96 6.97
C ASP A 10 22.87 -4.15 5.44
N ARG A 11 23.50 -5.19 4.89
CA ARG A 11 23.43 -5.49 3.45
C ARG A 11 22.04 -6.00 3.07
N GLU A 12 21.46 -6.88 3.90
CA GLU A 12 20.11 -7.39 3.70
C GLU A 12 19.07 -6.28 3.77
N LEU A 13 19.17 -5.39 4.77
CA LEU A 13 18.28 -4.24 4.91
C LEU A 13 18.35 -3.31 3.70
N ARG A 14 19.54 -3.04 3.17
CA ARG A 14 19.70 -2.24 1.94
C ARG A 14 19.09 -2.90 0.71
N THR A 15 19.23 -4.23 0.62
CA THR A 15 18.63 -5.01 -0.46
C THR A 15 17.10 -4.94 -0.39
N MET A 16 16.53 -5.17 0.80
CA MET A 16 15.09 -5.07 1.03
C MET A 16 14.57 -3.65 0.76
N ALA A 17 15.27 -2.62 1.22
CA ALA A 17 14.88 -1.22 0.99
C ALA A 17 14.86 -0.88 -0.51
N THR A 18 15.86 -1.35 -1.27
CA THR A 18 15.91 -1.16 -2.73
C THR A 18 14.72 -1.83 -3.41
N GLU A 19 14.46 -3.09 -3.06
CA GLU A 19 13.40 -3.90 -3.63
C GLU A 19 11.99 -3.36 -3.30
N PHE A 20 11.75 -2.93 -2.06
CA PHE A 20 10.48 -2.32 -1.68
C PHE A 20 10.30 -0.92 -2.24
N GLY A 21 11.37 -0.13 -2.34
CA GLY A 21 11.35 1.18 -3.00
C GLY A 21 10.91 1.05 -4.46
N ALA A 22 11.50 0.12 -5.22
CA ALA A 22 11.11 -0.12 -6.61
C ALA A 22 9.63 -0.52 -6.77
N ARG A 23 9.09 -1.37 -5.87
CA ARG A 23 7.67 -1.76 -5.88
C ARG A 23 6.75 -0.59 -5.54
N ARG A 24 7.11 0.20 -4.52
CA ARG A 24 6.39 1.40 -4.11
C ARG A 24 6.29 2.40 -5.27
N ASP A 25 7.41 2.71 -5.91
CA ASP A 25 7.46 3.66 -7.03
C ASP A 25 6.60 3.19 -8.22
N LEU A 26 6.58 1.88 -8.48
CA LEU A 26 5.72 1.28 -9.49
C LEU A 26 4.22 1.44 -9.16
N VAL A 27 3.83 1.17 -7.92
CA VAL A 27 2.43 1.33 -7.46
C VAL A 27 2.00 2.79 -7.55
N VAL A 28 2.83 3.75 -7.10
CA VAL A 28 2.54 5.18 -7.21
C VAL A 28 2.30 5.58 -8.67
N LYS A 29 3.20 5.19 -9.57
CA LYS A 29 3.07 5.45 -11.01
C LYS A 29 1.77 4.85 -11.58
N TYR A 30 1.39 3.65 -11.15
CA TYR A 30 0.18 2.99 -11.63
C TYR A 30 -1.08 3.63 -11.08
N LEU A 31 -1.11 4.03 -9.81
CA LEU A 31 -2.23 4.79 -9.23
C LEU A 31 -2.44 6.10 -9.98
N GLN A 32 -1.38 6.88 -10.19
CA GLN A 32 -1.46 8.14 -10.93
C GLN A 32 -1.96 7.93 -12.37
N LYS A 33 -1.51 6.87 -13.04
CA LYS A 33 -1.86 6.60 -14.44
C LYS A 33 -3.26 6.01 -14.60
N HIS A 34 -3.66 5.08 -13.74
CA HIS A 34 -4.85 4.25 -13.93
C HIS A 34 -6.02 4.67 -13.04
N LEU A 35 -5.78 5.36 -11.93
CA LEU A 35 -6.80 5.84 -11.00
C LEU A 35 -6.73 7.37 -10.85
N PRO A 36 -6.86 8.15 -11.94
CA PRO A 36 -6.80 9.60 -11.87
C PRO A 36 -7.84 10.15 -10.89
N GLY A 37 -7.44 11.16 -10.12
CA GLY A 37 -8.29 11.79 -9.09
C GLY A 37 -8.47 10.96 -7.81
N THR A 38 -7.71 9.87 -7.61
CA THR A 38 -7.56 9.29 -6.26
C THR A 38 -6.53 10.09 -5.48
N ASP A 39 -6.96 10.61 -4.34
CA ASP A 39 -6.03 11.19 -3.38
C ASP A 39 -5.26 10.07 -2.67
N PHE A 40 -3.96 10.23 -2.55
CA PHE A 40 -3.09 9.36 -1.78
C PHE A 40 -1.92 10.17 -1.21
N VAL A 41 -1.33 9.67 -0.12
CA VAL A 41 -0.11 10.27 0.45
C VAL A 41 1.07 9.59 -0.20
N GLU A 42 1.92 10.35 -0.89
CA GLU A 42 3.15 9.81 -1.48
C GLU A 42 4.09 9.34 -0.37
N PRO A 43 4.42 8.04 -0.32
CA PRO A 43 5.20 7.48 0.78
C PRO A 43 6.69 7.85 0.67
N GLU A 44 7.20 8.67 1.60
CA GLU A 44 8.64 8.98 1.72
C GLU A 44 9.48 7.77 2.15
N GLY A 45 8.85 6.78 2.78
CA GLY A 45 9.42 5.51 3.21
C GLY A 45 8.34 4.44 3.40
N ALA A 46 8.68 3.32 4.05
CA ALA A 46 7.83 2.13 4.19
C ALA A 46 7.43 1.49 2.83
N PHE A 47 6.76 0.35 2.91
CA PHE A 47 6.37 -0.45 1.73
C PHE A 47 4.84 -0.51 1.52
N TYR A 48 4.08 0.32 2.24
CA TYR A 48 2.63 0.43 2.14
C TYR A 48 2.23 1.83 1.68
N LEU A 49 1.01 1.95 1.13
CA LEU A 49 0.46 3.20 0.60
C LEU A 49 -0.99 3.35 1.07
N PHE A 50 -1.35 4.55 1.50
CA PHE A 50 -2.71 4.92 1.86
C PHE A 50 -3.34 5.78 0.77
N PHE A 51 -4.54 5.41 0.33
CA PHE A 51 -5.32 6.13 -0.67
C PHE A 51 -6.78 6.28 -0.23
N ARG A 52 -7.42 7.36 -0.68
CA ARG A 52 -8.84 7.64 -0.42
C ARG A 52 -9.72 6.71 -1.22
N ALA A 53 -10.56 5.95 -0.51
CA ALA A 53 -11.38 4.89 -1.08
C ALA A 53 -12.88 5.21 -1.17
N ASP A 54 -13.32 6.32 -0.58
CA ASP A 54 -14.73 6.70 -0.43
C ASP A 54 -15.47 6.87 -1.75
N ARG A 55 -14.77 7.22 -2.83
CA ARG A 55 -15.36 7.33 -4.17
C ARG A 55 -15.86 6.01 -4.75
N TRP A 56 -15.45 4.87 -4.18
CA TRP A 56 -15.88 3.53 -4.60
C TRP A 56 -16.91 2.91 -3.65
N TYR A 57 -17.37 3.67 -2.65
CA TYR A 57 -18.45 3.20 -1.81
C TYR A 57 -19.80 3.37 -2.50
N ASP A 58 -20.66 2.39 -2.32
CA ASP A 58 -22.02 2.34 -2.83
C ASP A 58 -22.92 1.55 -1.85
N ASP A 59 -24.19 1.37 -2.19
CA ASP A 59 -25.14 0.64 -1.34
C ASP A 59 -24.71 -0.81 -1.05
N ALA A 60 -23.95 -1.45 -1.95
CA ALA A 60 -23.43 -2.81 -1.78
C ALA A 60 -22.09 -2.84 -1.02
N ARG A 61 -21.29 -1.78 -1.12
CA ARG A 61 -19.99 -1.60 -0.48
C ARG A 61 -19.97 -0.27 0.28
N PRO A 62 -20.66 -0.16 1.42
CA PRO A 62 -20.83 1.13 2.09
C PRO A 62 -19.57 1.62 2.84
N ASP A 63 -18.57 0.77 3.02
CA ASP A 63 -17.38 1.08 3.80
C ASP A 63 -16.11 0.36 3.29
N SER A 64 -14.97 0.66 3.94
CA SER A 64 -13.67 0.08 3.57
C SER A 64 -13.59 -1.43 3.75
N VAL A 65 -14.34 -2.00 4.70
CA VAL A 65 -14.34 -3.45 4.94
C VAL A 65 -15.06 -4.16 3.80
N ALA A 66 -16.24 -3.66 3.43
CA ALA A 66 -17.03 -4.18 2.33
C ALA A 66 -16.29 -4.03 0.98
N LEU A 67 -15.61 -2.90 0.75
CA LEU A 67 -14.78 -2.72 -0.43
C LEU A 67 -13.61 -3.73 -0.48
N CYS A 68 -12.87 -3.90 0.62
CA CYS A 68 -11.76 -4.88 0.66
C CYS A 68 -12.26 -6.31 0.45
N LYS A 69 -13.43 -6.65 0.99
CA LYS A 69 -14.06 -7.95 0.78
C LYS A 69 -14.40 -8.19 -0.70
N ALA A 70 -14.99 -7.20 -1.37
CA ALA A 70 -15.28 -7.31 -2.80
C ALA A 70 -14.00 -7.46 -3.63
N LEU A 71 -12.93 -6.73 -3.30
CA LEU A 71 -11.65 -6.83 -4.02
C LEU A 71 -11.01 -8.21 -3.91
N ILE A 72 -11.07 -8.87 -2.74
CA ILE A 72 -10.53 -10.23 -2.60
C ILE A 72 -11.43 -11.26 -3.30
N GLU A 73 -12.76 -11.08 -3.30
CA GLU A 73 -13.71 -12.02 -3.93
C GLU A 73 -13.75 -11.90 -5.46
N GLU A 74 -13.72 -10.68 -6.00
CA GLU A 74 -13.91 -10.40 -7.43
C GLU A 74 -12.59 -10.28 -8.20
N ALA A 75 -11.54 -9.78 -7.55
CA ALA A 75 -10.26 -9.48 -8.20
C ALA A 75 -9.08 -10.28 -7.62
N GLU A 76 -9.31 -11.12 -6.61
CA GLU A 76 -8.27 -11.88 -5.91
C GLU A 76 -7.17 -10.98 -5.30
N VAL A 77 -7.53 -9.74 -4.94
CA VAL A 77 -6.61 -8.76 -4.34
C VAL A 77 -6.98 -8.48 -2.89
N ALA A 78 -6.11 -8.85 -1.97
CA ALA A 78 -6.25 -8.54 -0.55
C ALA A 78 -5.68 -7.16 -0.21
N LEU A 79 -6.48 -6.33 0.47
CA LEU A 79 -6.07 -5.05 1.06
C LEU A 79 -6.42 -5.01 2.55
N VAL A 80 -5.87 -4.04 3.28
CA VAL A 80 -6.23 -3.78 4.67
C VAL A 80 -7.28 -2.66 4.70
N PRO A 81 -8.44 -2.85 5.36
CA PRO A 81 -9.45 -1.81 5.48
C PRO A 81 -8.89 -0.57 6.18
N GLY A 82 -9.20 0.62 5.64
CA GLY A 82 -8.80 1.89 6.25
C GLY A 82 -9.32 2.08 7.67
N SER A 83 -10.47 1.49 8.01
CA SER A 83 -11.05 1.50 9.37
C SER A 83 -10.19 0.85 10.46
N ALA A 84 -9.10 0.16 10.09
CA ALA A 84 -8.13 -0.39 11.03
C ALA A 84 -7.09 0.65 11.52
N PHE A 85 -7.11 1.87 10.96
CA PHE A 85 -6.19 2.98 11.24
C PHE A 85 -6.96 4.25 11.59
#